data_AF-A0AAU1SW60-F1
#
_entry.id   AF-A0AAU1SW60-F1
#
_cell.length_a   1.000
_cell.length_b   1.000
_cell.length_c   1.000
_cell.angle_alpha   90.00
_cell.angle_beta   90.00
_cell.angle_gamma   90.00
#
_symmetry.space_group_name_H-M   'P 1'
#
loop_
_entity.id
_entity.type
_entity.pdbx_description
1 polymer ?
#
loop_
_entity_poly.entity_id
_entity_poly.type
_entity_poly.pdbx_seq_one_letter_code
_entity_poly.pdbx_strand_id
1 'polypeptide(L)'
;MRMQSAMAHAVAETERATGSTVDLDAVAPGDPETYRLIKSTETLGCFQIESPGQRDLVGRLQPATFHDLVVDISLFRPGPVAADMVRPFIEARHGRAPVRYPHRDLEGPLKETYGVVVFHEQIIEIVNIMTGCGRDEADRVRRGLSDPDAQGRIRFWFAQQAAAHGYDAETIARTWEIVEAFGSYGFCKAHAVAFAVPTYQSAWLKAHHPAAFYAGLLTHDPGMYPKRLILADARRRGVPVLPLDVNKSAVTHRIELVSDKGGGGHESGGREDGGRKEEKWGVRLALSDVHGISEAEAARIEEGQPYSSLLDFWERARPSRPLAQRLAQVGGLDAFGANRRDLQLHLTELHRGTRGPRGARGAQLPLSGGHGTAPAGLPDLGDAERLSAELGVLGMDASRHLMGDHEKFLEELGVLTARRLREAEHGRVVLVAGAKVATQTPPIRSGKRVIFTTLDDGTGLVDLAFFDDAHAACAHTVFHSWLLLVRGTVQRRGPRSLSVVGAAAWNLADLVEVRRQGGLDAVALRLAEPPEQPPSDEDDPVDGRRIRMATGYEMHPWADLRPAGDGQSGPPRKLWHQSPGSAG
;
A
#
# COMPACT_ATOMS: atom_id res chain seq x y z
N MET A 1 10.79 11.99 10.57
CA MET A 1 10.38 10.92 9.62
C MET A 1 8.86 10.87 9.57
N ARG A 2 8.22 10.82 8.38
CA ARG A 2 6.73 10.86 8.28
C ARG A 2 6.04 9.75 9.07
N MET A 3 6.64 8.55 9.12
CA MET A 3 6.07 7.44 9.89
C MET A 3 6.00 7.74 11.39
N GLN A 4 7.03 8.38 11.97
CA GLN A 4 6.98 8.79 13.38
C GLN A 4 5.89 9.83 13.63
N SER A 5 5.68 10.77 12.70
CA SER A 5 4.54 11.70 12.77
C SER A 5 3.20 10.97 12.72
N ALA A 6 3.05 9.95 11.85
CA ALA A 6 1.85 9.12 11.79
C ALA A 6 1.59 8.35 13.10
N MET A 7 2.62 7.75 13.70
CA MET A 7 2.50 7.05 14.98
C MET A 7 2.21 8.02 16.15
N ALA A 8 2.86 9.19 16.17
CA ALA A 8 2.59 10.22 17.17
C ALA A 8 1.15 10.74 17.08
N HIS A 9 0.63 10.95 15.86
CA HIS A 9 -0.79 11.29 15.64
C HIS A 9 -1.72 10.19 16.15
N ALA A 10 -1.40 8.91 15.89
CA ALA A 10 -2.19 7.79 16.39
C ALA A 10 -2.22 7.71 17.92
N VAL A 11 -1.08 7.93 18.59
CA VAL A 11 -1.00 7.98 20.06
C VAL A 11 -1.84 9.14 20.61
N ALA A 12 -1.67 10.34 20.05
CA ALA A 12 -2.43 11.53 20.46
C ALA A 12 -3.94 11.36 20.26
N GLU A 13 -4.36 10.76 19.14
CA GLU A 13 -5.78 10.47 18.89
C GLU A 13 -6.34 9.40 19.84
N THR A 14 -5.54 8.38 20.18
CA THR A 14 -5.94 7.37 21.17
C THR A 14 -6.16 8.01 22.53
N GLU A 15 -5.22 8.85 22.98
CA GLU A 15 -5.32 9.58 24.24
C GLU A 15 -6.53 10.53 24.25
N ARG A 16 -6.71 11.32 23.17
CA ARG A 16 -7.85 12.24 23.03
C ARG A 16 -9.20 11.52 23.12
N ALA A 17 -9.32 10.36 22.49
CA ALA A 17 -10.61 9.68 22.34
C ALA A 17 -10.95 8.74 23.50
N THR A 18 -9.94 8.07 24.07
CA THR A 18 -10.14 7.05 25.12
C THR A 18 -9.67 7.50 26.51
N GLY A 19 -8.86 8.57 26.58
CA GLY A 19 -8.16 8.97 27.80
C GLY A 19 -6.98 8.05 28.17
N SER A 20 -6.68 7.03 27.37
CA SER A 20 -5.56 6.11 27.60
C SER A 20 -4.30 6.61 26.90
N THR A 21 -3.27 6.89 27.68
CA THR A 21 -1.94 7.24 27.16
C THR A 21 -1.20 5.96 26.73
N VAL A 22 -0.72 5.94 25.50
CA VAL A 22 0.07 4.84 24.94
C VAL A 22 1.54 5.26 24.90
N ASP A 23 2.39 4.54 25.66
CA ASP A 23 3.84 4.68 25.56
C ASP A 23 4.39 3.61 24.59
N LEU A 24 4.80 4.05 23.39
CA LEU A 24 5.34 3.17 22.36
C LEU A 24 6.71 2.59 22.70
N ASP A 25 7.50 3.28 23.54
CA ASP A 25 8.84 2.82 23.91
C ASP A 25 8.78 1.76 25.03
N ALA A 26 7.67 1.71 25.77
CA ALA A 26 7.39 0.70 26.79
C ALA A 26 6.69 -0.57 26.23
N VAL A 27 6.40 -0.64 24.93
CA VAL A 27 5.72 -1.81 24.34
C VAL A 27 6.58 -3.05 24.47
N ALA A 28 6.06 -4.07 25.15
CA ALA A 28 6.76 -5.33 25.36
C ALA A 28 7.09 -6.03 24.02
N PRO A 29 8.32 -6.54 23.83
CA PRO A 29 8.64 -7.37 22.68
C PRO A 29 7.96 -8.73 22.82
N GLY A 30 7.43 -9.26 21.72
CA GLY A 30 6.86 -10.62 21.71
C GLY A 30 5.33 -10.68 21.78
N ASP A 31 4.63 -9.56 21.61
CA ASP A 31 3.16 -9.52 21.65
C ASP A 31 2.53 -10.45 20.59
N PRO A 32 1.76 -11.49 20.98
CA PRO A 32 1.22 -12.48 20.06
C PRO A 32 0.32 -11.88 18.97
N GLU A 33 -0.49 -10.87 19.29
CA GLU A 33 -1.41 -10.23 18.33
C GLU A 33 -0.65 -9.46 17.24
N THR A 34 0.41 -8.77 17.62
CA THR A 34 1.31 -8.07 16.68
C THR A 34 1.98 -9.06 15.72
N TYR A 35 2.50 -10.18 16.21
CA TYR A 35 3.08 -11.19 15.33
C TYR A 35 2.03 -11.93 14.50
N ARG A 36 0.80 -12.11 15.00
CA ARG A 36 -0.31 -12.65 14.21
C ARG A 36 -0.63 -11.74 13.03
N LEU A 37 -0.68 -10.43 13.25
CA LEU A 37 -0.82 -9.43 12.19
C LEU A 37 0.32 -9.52 11.18
N ILE A 38 1.57 -9.52 11.63
CA ILE A 38 2.73 -9.57 10.72
C ILE A 38 2.70 -10.85 9.88
N LYS A 39 2.51 -12.02 10.52
CA LYS A 39 2.43 -13.32 9.83
C LYS A 39 1.27 -13.42 8.84
N SER A 40 0.19 -12.65 9.05
CA SER A 40 -0.94 -12.59 8.12
C SER A 40 -0.60 -11.90 6.79
N THR A 41 0.52 -11.18 6.71
CA THR A 41 0.95 -10.33 5.57
C THR A 41 0.06 -9.09 5.33
N GLU A 42 -0.91 -8.82 6.21
CA GLU A 42 -1.77 -7.61 6.16
C GLU A 42 -1.06 -6.40 6.77
N THR A 43 0.18 -6.16 6.34
CA THR A 43 1.13 -5.17 6.88
C THR A 43 1.13 -3.84 6.12
N LEU A 44 0.06 -3.55 5.38
CA LEU A 44 -0.10 -2.30 4.65
C LEU A 44 -0.05 -1.10 5.61
N GLY A 45 0.81 -0.11 5.32
CA GLY A 45 1.06 1.04 6.20
C GLY A 45 2.00 0.76 7.37
N CYS A 46 2.45 -0.49 7.58
CA CYS A 46 3.48 -0.80 8.56
C CYS A 46 4.87 -0.47 8.00
N PHE A 47 5.71 0.17 8.81
CA PHE A 47 7.02 0.64 8.39
C PHE A 47 7.92 -0.51 7.92
N GLN A 48 8.66 -0.31 6.81
CA GLN A 48 9.58 -1.28 6.18
C GLN A 48 8.99 -2.59 5.64
N ILE A 49 7.81 -3.03 6.11
CA ILE A 49 7.22 -4.33 5.75
C ILE A 49 5.93 -4.22 4.91
N GLU A 50 5.67 -3.06 4.28
CA GLU A 50 4.43 -2.81 3.52
C GLU A 50 4.50 -3.10 2.01
N SER A 51 5.70 -3.09 1.42
CA SER A 51 5.86 -3.22 -0.04
C SER A 51 5.46 -4.62 -0.51
N PRO A 52 5.05 -4.82 -1.78
CA PRO A 52 4.61 -6.12 -2.26
C PRO A 52 5.66 -7.23 -2.05
N GLY A 53 6.92 -6.93 -2.37
CA GLY A 53 8.01 -7.89 -2.15
C GLY A 53 8.34 -8.13 -0.68
N GLN A 54 8.18 -7.13 0.19
CA GLN A 54 8.32 -7.32 1.64
C GLN A 54 7.22 -8.20 2.22
N ARG A 55 5.95 -7.96 1.83
CA ARG A 55 4.84 -8.82 2.23
C ARG A 55 5.05 -10.27 1.79
N ASP A 56 5.57 -10.44 0.59
CA ASP A 56 5.94 -11.75 0.07
C ASP A 56 7.07 -12.38 0.91
N LEU A 57 8.13 -11.64 1.25
CA LEU A 57 9.19 -12.12 2.14
C LEU A 57 8.66 -12.51 3.52
N VAL A 58 7.90 -11.64 4.18
CA VAL A 58 7.21 -11.90 5.46
C VAL A 58 6.32 -13.14 5.35
N GLY A 59 5.64 -13.32 4.22
CA GLY A 59 4.81 -14.48 3.93
C GLY A 59 5.58 -15.80 3.83
N ARG A 60 6.84 -15.75 3.37
CA ARG A 60 7.74 -16.91 3.32
C ARG A 60 8.47 -17.15 4.65
N LEU A 61 8.94 -16.08 5.30
CA LEU A 61 9.70 -16.11 6.54
C LEU A 61 8.85 -16.47 7.76
N GLN A 62 7.63 -15.92 7.83
CA GLN A 62 6.73 -16.01 8.98
C GLN A 62 7.38 -15.55 10.31
N PRO A 63 7.77 -14.26 10.42
CA PRO A 63 8.48 -13.72 11.59
C PRO A 63 7.76 -14.02 12.90
N ALA A 64 8.48 -14.53 13.90
CA ALA A 64 7.93 -14.89 15.21
C ALA A 64 8.59 -14.15 16.38
N THR A 65 9.72 -13.49 16.12
CA THR A 65 10.53 -12.79 17.12
C THR A 65 10.98 -11.43 16.61
N PHE A 66 11.45 -10.56 17.52
CA PHE A 66 11.96 -9.25 17.13
C PHE A 66 13.19 -9.39 16.23
N HIS A 67 14.05 -10.37 16.53
CA HIS A 67 15.21 -10.70 15.69
C HIS A 67 14.81 -11.11 14.27
N ASP A 68 13.71 -11.84 14.09
CA ASP A 68 13.23 -12.16 12.73
C ASP A 68 12.91 -10.89 11.93
N LEU A 69 12.39 -9.82 12.56
CA LEU A 69 12.15 -8.53 11.90
C LEU A 69 13.47 -7.82 11.54
N VAL A 70 14.47 -7.89 12.41
CA VAL A 70 15.81 -7.36 12.13
C VAL A 70 16.40 -8.02 10.89
N VAL A 71 16.26 -9.35 10.79
CA VAL A 71 16.74 -10.12 9.63
C VAL A 71 15.93 -9.82 8.37
N ASP A 72 14.59 -9.76 8.45
CA ASP A 72 13.70 -9.45 7.33
C ASP A 72 14.08 -8.12 6.63
N ILE A 73 14.24 -7.06 7.41
CA ILE A 73 14.65 -5.71 6.94
C ILE A 73 16.06 -5.73 6.32
N SER A 74 16.91 -6.65 6.75
CA SER A 74 18.27 -6.80 6.26
C SER A 74 18.34 -7.57 4.95
N LEU A 75 17.49 -8.61 4.80
CA LEU A 75 17.47 -9.48 3.64
C LEU A 75 16.76 -8.87 2.42
N PHE A 76 15.73 -8.04 2.61
CA PHE A 76 14.98 -7.47 1.49
C PHE A 76 15.65 -6.22 0.91
N ARG A 77 16.77 -6.43 0.21
CA ARG A 77 17.56 -5.38 -0.43
C ARG A 77 18.04 -5.83 -1.81
N PRO A 78 18.26 -4.91 -2.77
CA PRO A 78 18.65 -5.26 -4.13
C PRO A 78 19.86 -6.22 -4.18
N GLY A 79 20.84 -6.04 -3.30
CA GLY A 79 22.01 -6.88 -3.19
C GLY A 79 21.74 -8.32 -2.74
N PRO A 80 21.34 -8.55 -1.47
CA PRO A 80 21.00 -9.88 -0.96
C PRO A 80 19.94 -10.64 -1.79
N VAL A 81 18.96 -9.93 -2.38
CA VAL A 81 17.98 -10.54 -3.29
C VAL A 81 18.64 -10.99 -4.60
N ALA A 82 19.54 -10.19 -5.17
CA ALA A 82 20.28 -10.55 -6.38
C ALA A 82 21.32 -11.68 -6.16
N ALA A 83 21.77 -11.86 -4.91
CA ALA A 83 22.67 -12.93 -4.50
C ALA A 83 21.93 -14.21 -4.03
N ASP A 84 20.60 -14.25 -4.14
CA ASP A 84 19.74 -15.37 -3.69
C ASP A 84 19.96 -15.78 -2.21
N MET A 85 20.36 -14.85 -1.34
CA MET A 85 20.63 -15.14 0.09
C MET A 85 19.35 -15.45 0.88
N VAL A 86 18.21 -14.96 0.38
CA VAL A 86 16.89 -15.12 1.00
C VAL A 86 16.46 -16.58 1.06
N ARG A 87 16.66 -17.34 -0.03
CA ARG A 87 16.20 -18.73 -0.12
C ARG A 87 16.93 -19.66 0.85
N PRO A 88 18.27 -19.72 0.90
CA PRO A 88 19.00 -20.55 1.87
C PRO A 88 18.62 -20.23 3.32
N PHE A 89 18.47 -18.96 3.66
CA PHE A 89 18.06 -18.55 5.01
C PHE A 89 16.69 -19.10 5.38
N ILE A 90 15.68 -18.95 4.51
CA ILE A 90 14.32 -19.41 4.76
C ILE A 90 14.24 -20.94 4.82
N GLU A 91 14.95 -21.65 3.93
CA GLU A 91 14.99 -23.12 3.95
C GLU A 91 15.63 -23.65 5.24
N ALA A 92 16.73 -23.04 5.69
CA ALA A 92 17.39 -23.41 6.95
C ALA A 92 16.51 -23.07 8.17
N ARG A 93 15.88 -21.89 8.19
CA ARG A 93 14.97 -21.42 9.24
C ARG A 93 13.80 -22.36 9.49
N HIS A 94 13.25 -22.94 8.43
CA HIS A 94 12.13 -23.87 8.47
C HIS A 94 12.57 -25.34 8.57
N GLY A 95 13.86 -25.62 8.71
CA GLY A 95 14.40 -26.98 8.82
C GLY A 95 14.31 -27.81 7.53
N ARG A 96 14.08 -27.17 6.38
CA ARG A 96 14.03 -27.83 5.06
C ARG A 96 15.42 -28.04 4.46
N ALA A 97 16.40 -27.27 4.93
CA ALA A 97 17.81 -27.47 4.63
C ALA A 97 18.62 -27.57 5.94
N PRO A 98 19.67 -28.41 6.00
CA PRO A 98 20.53 -28.48 7.17
C PRO A 98 21.33 -27.17 7.33
N VAL A 99 21.39 -26.66 8.56
CA VAL A 99 22.28 -25.55 8.90
C VAL A 99 23.71 -26.04 8.78
N ARG A 100 24.53 -25.34 7.99
CA ARG A 100 25.94 -25.68 7.78
C ARG A 100 26.81 -24.50 8.17
N TYR A 101 27.77 -24.77 9.05
CA TYR A 101 28.83 -23.82 9.39
C TYR A 101 30.11 -24.22 8.66
N PRO A 102 30.99 -23.27 8.29
CA PRO A 102 32.29 -23.60 7.71
C PRO A 102 33.21 -24.29 8.75
N HIS A 103 33.10 -23.89 10.02
CA HIS A 103 33.86 -24.47 11.14
C HIS A 103 33.04 -24.41 12.43
N ARG A 104 33.37 -25.25 13.42
CA ARG A 104 32.72 -25.27 14.74
C ARG A 104 32.84 -23.93 15.47
N ASP A 105 33.98 -23.27 15.36
CA ASP A 105 34.24 -21.97 16.02
C ASP A 105 33.38 -20.83 15.44
N LEU A 106 32.86 -21.01 14.22
CA LEU A 106 31.96 -20.05 13.58
C LEU A 106 30.49 -20.31 13.89
N GLU A 107 30.16 -21.33 14.68
CA GLU A 107 28.78 -21.58 15.11
C GLU A 107 28.24 -20.38 15.91
N GLY A 108 29.02 -19.84 16.84
CA GLY A 108 28.64 -18.69 17.67
C GLY A 108 28.07 -17.49 16.87
N PRO A 109 28.87 -16.86 16.00
CA PRO A 109 28.44 -15.69 15.22
C PRO A 109 27.31 -15.99 14.22
N LEU A 110 27.19 -17.24 13.73
CA LEU A 110 26.27 -17.59 12.64
C LEU A 110 24.99 -18.30 13.10
N LYS A 111 24.91 -18.71 14.36
CA LYS A 111 23.76 -19.44 14.92
C LYS A 111 22.47 -18.65 14.80
N GLU A 112 22.53 -17.34 15.06
CA GLU A 112 21.35 -16.46 15.00
C GLU A 112 20.81 -16.23 13.58
N THR A 113 21.57 -16.59 12.55
CA THR A 113 21.18 -16.47 11.14
C THR A 113 21.26 -17.79 10.38
N TYR A 114 21.23 -18.93 11.09
CA TYR A 114 21.18 -20.28 10.50
C TYR A 114 22.33 -20.55 9.52
N GLY A 115 23.53 -20.06 9.82
CA GLY A 115 24.72 -20.27 8.97
C GLY A 115 24.89 -19.28 7.82
N VAL A 116 23.93 -18.37 7.60
CA VAL A 116 23.98 -17.37 6.52
C VAL A 116 24.52 -16.05 7.07
N VAL A 117 25.55 -15.47 6.44
CA VAL A 117 26.07 -14.17 6.88
C VAL A 117 25.15 -13.05 6.37
N VAL A 118 24.58 -12.27 7.29
CA VAL A 118 23.67 -11.15 7.00
C VAL A 118 24.24 -9.82 7.50
N PHE A 119 24.98 -9.83 8.61
CA PHE A 119 25.41 -8.62 9.30
C PHE A 119 26.91 -8.32 9.20
N HIS A 120 27.28 -7.04 9.20
CA HIS A 120 28.66 -6.58 9.25
C HIS A 120 29.39 -7.13 10.47
N GLU A 121 28.69 -7.15 11.60
CA GLU A 121 29.16 -7.64 12.89
C GLU A 121 29.55 -9.11 12.82
N GLN A 122 28.87 -9.92 12.00
CA GLN A 122 29.23 -11.34 11.80
C GLN A 122 30.56 -11.49 11.06
N ILE A 123 30.83 -10.67 10.04
CA ILE A 123 32.13 -10.69 9.36
C ILE A 123 33.25 -10.26 10.30
N ILE A 124 33.02 -9.22 11.09
CA ILE A 124 33.99 -8.75 12.08
C ILE A 124 34.33 -9.88 13.06
N GLU A 125 33.31 -10.62 13.53
CA GLU A 125 33.52 -11.78 14.41
C GLU A 125 34.21 -12.95 13.71
N ILE A 126 33.81 -13.31 12.48
CA ILE A 126 34.46 -14.38 11.71
C ILE A 126 35.96 -14.08 11.52
N VAL A 127 36.30 -12.88 11.04
CA VAL A 127 37.69 -12.50 10.78
C VAL A 127 38.49 -12.50 12.09
N ASN A 128 37.93 -11.97 13.17
CA ASN A 128 38.59 -11.95 14.47
C ASN A 128 38.81 -13.37 15.05
N ILE A 129 37.82 -14.26 14.93
CA ILE A 129 37.92 -15.65 15.45
C ILE A 129 38.96 -16.44 14.65
N MET A 130 38.99 -16.28 13.32
CA MET A 130 39.88 -17.05 12.48
C MET A 130 41.31 -16.51 12.45
N THR A 131 41.53 -15.21 12.62
CA THR A 131 42.85 -14.58 12.47
C THR A 131 43.44 -14.05 13.78
N GLY A 132 42.65 -13.91 14.84
CA GLY A 132 43.10 -13.32 16.10
C GLY A 132 43.44 -11.83 16.04
N CYS A 133 43.12 -11.13 14.95
CA CYS A 133 43.60 -9.76 14.69
C CYS A 133 42.98 -8.65 15.57
N GLY A 134 41.95 -8.97 16.35
CA GLY A 134 41.15 -7.98 17.07
C GLY A 134 40.04 -7.38 16.21
N ARG A 135 38.98 -6.89 16.89
CA ARG A 135 37.76 -6.36 16.23
C ARG A 135 38.01 -5.10 15.39
N ASP A 136 38.92 -4.24 15.82
CA ASP A 136 39.25 -3.00 15.11
C ASP A 136 39.86 -3.28 13.75
N GLU A 137 40.82 -4.21 13.70
CA GLU A 137 41.45 -4.64 12.45
C GLU A 137 40.47 -5.43 11.58
N ALA A 138 39.62 -6.25 12.18
CA ALA A 138 38.56 -6.98 11.46
C ALA A 138 37.55 -6.02 10.80
N ASP A 139 37.19 -4.89 11.40
CA ASP A 139 36.35 -3.87 10.72
C ASP A 139 37.10 -3.16 9.59
N ARG A 140 38.42 -2.92 9.72
CA ARG A 140 39.23 -2.41 8.59
C ARG A 140 39.22 -3.38 7.41
N VAL A 141 39.41 -4.67 7.70
CA VAL A 141 39.30 -5.75 6.71
C VAL A 141 37.92 -5.72 6.05
N ARG A 142 36.84 -5.67 6.84
CA ARG A 142 35.46 -5.58 6.32
C ARG A 142 35.27 -4.39 5.38
N ARG A 143 35.77 -3.20 5.73
CA ARG A 143 35.70 -2.01 4.85
C ARG A 143 36.44 -2.21 3.54
N GLY A 144 37.59 -2.90 3.58
CA GLY A 144 38.37 -3.23 2.39
C GLY A 144 37.72 -4.27 1.48
N LEU A 145 36.76 -5.07 1.95
CA LEU A 145 36.04 -6.04 1.11
C LEU A 145 35.15 -5.40 0.05
N SER A 146 34.80 -4.12 0.20
CA SER A 146 34.03 -3.39 -0.82
C SER A 146 34.90 -2.85 -1.96
N ASP A 147 36.22 -2.91 -1.84
CA ASP A 147 37.19 -2.46 -2.85
C ASP A 147 37.83 -3.66 -3.58
N PRO A 148 37.54 -3.86 -4.89
CA PRO A 148 38.10 -4.97 -5.67
C PRO A 148 39.64 -5.04 -5.64
N ASP A 149 40.33 -3.91 -5.59
CA ASP A 149 41.79 -3.86 -5.60
C ASP A 149 42.40 -4.28 -4.25
N ALA A 150 41.64 -4.14 -3.16
CA ALA A 150 42.03 -4.55 -1.82
C ALA A 150 41.67 -6.01 -1.53
N GLN A 151 40.61 -6.55 -2.14
CA GLN A 151 40.14 -7.93 -1.91
C GLN A 151 41.25 -8.98 -2.11
N GLY A 152 42.06 -8.86 -3.16
CA GLY A 152 43.15 -9.80 -3.43
C GLY A 152 44.21 -9.82 -2.31
N ARG A 153 44.59 -8.65 -1.78
CA ARG A 153 45.55 -8.54 -0.67
C ARG A 153 44.96 -9.09 0.63
N ILE A 154 43.69 -8.77 0.89
CA ILE A 154 42.97 -9.23 2.08
C ILE A 154 42.82 -10.75 2.06
N ARG A 155 42.51 -11.36 0.90
CA ARG A 155 42.41 -12.82 0.73
C ARG A 155 43.69 -13.51 1.17
N PHE A 156 44.83 -13.04 0.67
CA PHE A 156 46.13 -13.63 0.98
C PHE A 156 46.50 -13.48 2.45
N TRP A 157 46.25 -12.29 3.02
CA TRP A 157 46.45 -12.05 4.45
C TRP A 157 45.56 -12.95 5.32
N PHE A 158 44.25 -13.03 5.02
CA PHE A 158 43.29 -13.85 5.76
C PHE A 158 43.69 -15.33 5.76
N ALA A 159 44.06 -15.86 4.59
CA ALA A 159 44.48 -17.26 4.47
C ALA A 159 45.73 -17.57 5.30
N GLN A 160 46.73 -16.68 5.29
CA GLN A 160 47.94 -16.87 6.10
C GLN A 160 47.66 -16.84 7.60
N GLN A 161 46.87 -15.85 8.07
CA GLN A 161 46.56 -15.72 9.49
C GLN A 161 45.69 -16.88 9.99
N ALA A 162 44.68 -17.28 9.20
CA ALA A 162 43.85 -18.42 9.53
C ALA A 162 44.63 -19.74 9.55
N ALA A 163 45.56 -19.95 8.62
CA ALA A 163 46.44 -21.12 8.64
C ALA A 163 47.34 -21.12 9.90
N ALA A 164 47.89 -19.96 10.28
CA ALA A 164 48.69 -19.83 11.50
C ALA A 164 47.88 -20.12 12.78
N HIS A 165 46.57 -19.88 12.75
CA HIS A 165 45.63 -20.20 13.82
C HIS A 165 45.10 -21.65 13.80
N GLY A 166 45.56 -22.49 12.88
CA GLY A 166 45.29 -23.93 12.87
C GLY A 166 44.08 -24.37 12.04
N TYR A 167 43.53 -23.49 11.19
CA TYR A 167 42.45 -23.86 10.27
C TYR A 167 42.99 -24.55 9.01
N ASP A 168 42.31 -25.59 8.54
CA ASP A 168 42.67 -26.29 7.31
C ASP A 168 42.32 -25.48 6.04
N ALA A 169 42.93 -25.85 4.92
CA ALA A 169 42.79 -25.13 3.66
C ALA A 169 41.35 -25.13 3.11
N GLU A 170 40.56 -26.19 3.34
CA GLU A 170 39.18 -26.29 2.88
C GLU A 170 38.29 -25.31 3.68
N THR A 171 38.45 -25.29 5.00
CA THR A 171 37.75 -24.35 5.89
C THR A 171 38.05 -22.89 5.54
N ILE A 172 39.32 -22.58 5.27
CA ILE A 172 39.75 -21.23 4.86
C ILE A 172 39.11 -20.84 3.52
N ALA A 173 39.20 -21.71 2.51
CA ALA A 173 38.64 -21.44 1.19
C ALA A 173 37.12 -21.21 1.25
N ARG A 174 36.41 -22.10 1.94
CA ARG A 174 34.95 -22.01 2.09
C ARG A 174 34.52 -20.77 2.88
N THR A 175 35.24 -20.41 3.93
CA THR A 175 34.92 -19.20 4.69
C THR A 175 35.20 -17.95 3.88
N TRP A 176 36.29 -17.95 3.10
CA TRP A 176 36.62 -16.84 2.22
C TRP A 176 35.53 -16.59 1.16
N GLU A 177 34.99 -17.64 0.53
CA GLU A 177 33.87 -17.50 -0.42
C GLU A 177 32.67 -16.76 0.19
N ILE A 178 32.36 -17.04 1.45
CA ILE A 178 31.28 -16.38 2.19
C ILE A 178 31.63 -14.91 2.47
N VAL A 179 32.85 -14.64 2.93
CA VAL A 179 33.33 -13.29 3.25
C VAL A 179 33.40 -12.40 1.99
N GLU A 180 33.88 -12.94 0.88
CA GLU A 180 33.97 -12.25 -0.41
C GLU A 180 32.59 -11.93 -0.98
N ALA A 181 31.67 -12.91 -0.98
CA ALA A 181 30.30 -12.70 -1.44
C ALA A 181 29.56 -11.62 -0.61
N PHE A 182 29.92 -11.48 0.67
CA PHE A 182 29.32 -10.50 1.57
C PHE A 182 29.77 -9.05 1.32
N GLY A 183 30.99 -8.81 0.82
CA GLY A 183 31.59 -7.47 0.67
C GLY A 183 30.77 -6.45 -0.11
N SER A 184 29.81 -6.93 -0.91
CA SER A 184 28.88 -6.12 -1.71
C SER A 184 27.50 -5.91 -1.06
N TYR A 185 27.13 -6.69 -0.04
CA TYR A 185 25.71 -6.86 0.36
C TYR A 185 25.44 -6.83 1.87
N GLY A 186 26.50 -6.72 2.67
CA GLY A 186 26.39 -6.67 4.12
C GLY A 186 25.54 -5.52 4.67
N PHE A 187 24.96 -5.76 5.85
CA PHE A 187 24.20 -4.72 6.54
C PHE A 187 24.61 -4.55 8.00
N CYS A 188 24.51 -3.33 8.53
CA CYS A 188 24.83 -3.06 9.93
C CYS A 188 23.66 -3.51 10.82
N LYS A 189 23.92 -4.43 11.75
CA LYS A 189 22.91 -4.96 12.67
C LYS A 189 22.36 -3.87 13.58
N ALA A 190 23.20 -2.98 14.11
CA ALA A 190 22.73 -1.89 14.97
C ALA A 190 21.70 -0.99 14.25
N HIS A 191 21.95 -0.69 12.96
CA HIS A 191 21.02 0.06 12.13
C HIS A 191 19.73 -0.73 11.84
N ALA A 192 19.85 -2.03 11.55
CA ALA A 192 18.70 -2.92 11.37
C ALA A 192 17.79 -2.97 12.62
N VAL A 193 18.39 -3.09 13.80
CA VAL A 193 17.69 -3.07 15.10
C VAL A 193 16.94 -1.75 15.28
N ALA A 194 17.59 -0.62 15.02
CA ALA A 194 16.95 0.70 15.12
C ALA A 194 15.73 0.86 14.20
N PHE A 195 15.73 0.21 13.02
CA PHE A 195 14.59 0.22 12.09
C PHE A 195 13.53 -0.82 12.41
N ALA A 196 13.90 -1.93 13.07
CA ALA A 196 12.96 -2.94 13.53
C ALA A 196 12.05 -2.40 14.65
N VAL A 197 12.51 -1.44 15.46
CA VAL A 197 11.68 -0.79 16.50
C VAL A 197 10.42 -0.11 15.91
N PRO A 198 10.52 0.89 15.01
CA PRO A 198 9.33 1.51 14.42
C PRO A 198 8.53 0.54 13.54
N THR A 199 9.16 -0.49 12.98
CA THR A 199 8.47 -1.57 12.27
C THR A 199 7.51 -2.31 13.22
N TYR A 200 8.02 -2.75 14.37
CA TYR A 200 7.24 -3.42 15.40
C TYR A 200 6.18 -2.50 16.03
N GLN A 201 6.54 -1.26 16.40
CA GLN A 201 5.60 -0.28 16.97
C GLN A 201 4.44 0.03 16.00
N SER A 202 4.72 0.15 14.70
CA SER A 202 3.67 0.38 13.70
C SER A 202 2.72 -0.81 13.54
N ALA A 203 3.25 -2.04 13.59
CA ALA A 203 2.43 -3.24 13.57
C ALA A 203 1.61 -3.39 14.87
N TRP A 204 2.19 -3.05 16.01
CA TRP A 204 1.50 -3.07 17.30
C TRP A 204 0.33 -2.08 17.33
N LEU A 205 0.53 -0.84 16.87
CA LEU A 205 -0.55 0.15 16.75
C LEU A 205 -1.65 -0.34 15.81
N LYS A 206 -1.31 -0.96 14.69
CA LYS A 206 -2.29 -1.53 13.75
C LYS A 206 -3.05 -2.73 14.33
N ALA A 207 -2.43 -3.48 15.24
CA ALA A 207 -3.05 -4.62 15.91
C ALA A 207 -4.02 -4.17 17.01
N HIS A 208 -3.60 -3.24 17.86
CA HIS A 208 -4.32 -2.87 19.10
C HIS A 208 -5.14 -1.58 18.98
N HIS A 209 -4.72 -0.61 18.17
CA HIS A 209 -5.39 0.68 17.98
C HIS A 209 -5.60 0.99 16.48
N PRO A 210 -6.27 0.10 15.72
CA PRO A 210 -6.32 0.19 14.26
C PRO A 210 -6.93 1.50 13.76
N ALA A 211 -8.02 1.99 14.38
CA ALA A 211 -8.65 3.25 13.97
C ALA A 211 -7.69 4.44 14.10
N ALA A 212 -6.98 4.55 15.23
CA ALA A 212 -6.03 5.63 15.46
C ALA A 212 -4.83 5.53 14.52
N PHE A 213 -4.35 4.30 14.28
CA PHE A 213 -3.28 4.03 13.33
C PHE A 213 -3.64 4.50 11.92
N TYR A 214 -4.83 4.16 11.41
CA TYR A 214 -5.28 4.62 10.10
C TYR A 214 -5.47 6.14 10.02
N ALA A 215 -5.99 6.77 11.08
CA ALA A 215 -6.08 8.23 11.14
C ALA A 215 -4.69 8.90 11.00
N GLY A 216 -3.67 8.34 11.67
CA GLY A 216 -2.28 8.79 11.55
C GLY A 216 -1.71 8.60 10.13
N LEU A 217 -1.93 7.42 9.53
CA LEU A 217 -1.48 7.14 8.16
C LEU A 217 -2.13 8.07 7.13
N LEU A 218 -3.44 8.26 7.20
CA LEU A 218 -4.17 9.11 6.26
C LEU A 218 -3.80 10.60 6.38
N THR A 219 -3.40 11.03 7.58
CA THR A 219 -2.99 12.42 7.85
C THR A 219 -1.57 12.70 7.35
N HIS A 220 -0.60 11.82 7.64
CA HIS A 220 0.81 12.09 7.35
C HIS A 220 1.36 11.43 6.08
N ASP A 221 0.61 10.48 5.50
CA ASP A 221 0.94 9.78 4.26
C ASP A 221 2.42 9.34 4.17
N PRO A 222 2.87 8.46 5.09
CA PRO A 222 4.29 8.09 5.21
C PRO A 222 4.75 7.06 4.17
N GLY A 223 3.82 6.35 3.53
CA GLY A 223 4.08 5.20 2.68
C GLY A 223 3.92 5.47 1.18
N MET A 224 3.92 4.40 0.38
CA MET A 224 3.78 4.49 -1.07
C MET A 224 2.33 4.34 -1.57
N TYR A 225 1.40 3.92 -0.71
CA TYR A 225 0.06 3.53 -1.11
C TYR A 225 -0.93 4.70 -1.09
N PRO A 226 -1.85 4.78 -2.06
CA PRO A 226 -2.86 5.84 -2.09
C PRO A 226 -3.82 5.71 -0.90
N LYS A 227 -4.31 6.84 -0.38
CA LYS A 227 -5.27 6.89 0.75
C LYS A 227 -6.49 6.00 0.55
N ARG A 228 -7.00 5.90 -0.68
CA ARG A 228 -8.08 4.98 -1.07
C ARG A 228 -7.80 3.53 -0.64
N LEU A 229 -6.58 3.04 -0.86
CA LEU A 229 -6.22 1.68 -0.45
C LEU A 229 -6.08 1.55 1.07
N ILE A 230 -5.62 2.61 1.75
CA ILE A 230 -5.59 2.67 3.22
C ILE A 230 -7.01 2.53 3.79
N LEU A 231 -8.02 3.17 3.17
CA LEU A 231 -9.43 3.01 3.53
C LEU A 231 -9.95 1.60 3.28
N ALA A 232 -9.61 1.00 2.14
CA ALA A 232 -9.97 -0.39 1.86
C ALA A 232 -9.39 -1.36 2.91
N ASP A 233 -8.15 -1.13 3.33
CA ASP A 233 -7.51 -1.90 4.40
C ASP A 233 -8.18 -1.69 5.76
N ALA A 234 -8.55 -0.45 6.09
CA ALA A 234 -9.30 -0.13 7.31
C ALA A 234 -10.64 -0.86 7.37
N ARG A 235 -11.40 -0.88 6.25
CA ARG A 235 -12.67 -1.62 6.15
C ARG A 235 -12.50 -3.11 6.37
N ARG A 236 -11.47 -3.72 5.77
CA ARG A 236 -11.18 -5.15 5.96
C ARG A 236 -10.86 -5.51 7.42
N ARG A 237 -10.24 -4.59 8.16
CA ARG A 237 -9.99 -4.73 9.60
C ARG A 237 -11.16 -4.32 10.49
N GLY A 238 -12.32 -4.03 9.90
CA GLY A 238 -13.53 -3.70 10.64
C GLY A 238 -13.60 -2.28 11.18
N VAL A 239 -12.71 -1.38 10.76
CA VAL A 239 -12.73 0.05 11.13
C VAL A 239 -13.70 0.79 10.21
N PRO A 240 -14.82 1.34 10.72
CA PRO A 240 -15.75 2.13 9.91
C PRO A 240 -15.07 3.39 9.38
N VAL A 241 -15.29 3.69 8.10
CA VAL A 241 -14.91 4.97 7.49
C VAL A 241 -16.11 5.89 7.58
N LEU A 242 -15.98 6.99 8.30
CA LEU A 242 -17.06 7.92 8.56
C LEU A 242 -16.94 9.11 7.60
N PRO A 243 -18.04 9.53 6.94
CA PRO A 243 -17.99 10.53 5.89
C PRO A 243 -17.55 11.90 6.42
N LEU A 244 -17.15 12.77 5.51
CA LEU A 244 -16.89 14.16 5.81
C LEU A 244 -18.17 14.84 6.31
N ASP A 245 -18.02 15.69 7.32
CA ASP A 245 -19.10 16.46 7.96
C ASP A 245 -18.47 17.74 8.53
N VAL A 246 -18.90 18.93 8.08
CA VAL A 246 -18.30 20.20 8.53
C VAL A 246 -18.49 20.50 10.00
N ASN A 247 -19.41 19.81 10.69
CA ASN A 247 -19.64 19.98 12.14
C ASN A 247 -18.85 18.98 13.00
N LYS A 248 -18.32 17.90 12.41
CA LYS A 248 -17.63 16.83 13.14
C LYS A 248 -16.18 16.61 12.69
N SER A 249 -15.88 16.94 11.44
CA SER A 249 -14.58 16.68 10.82
C SER A 249 -13.60 17.78 11.19
N ALA A 250 -12.38 17.40 11.54
CA ALA A 250 -11.31 18.33 11.83
C ALA A 250 -10.44 18.60 10.60
N VAL A 251 -9.44 19.47 10.75
CA VAL A 251 -8.39 19.65 9.72
C VAL A 251 -7.66 18.33 9.44
N THR A 252 -7.47 17.47 10.45
CA THR A 252 -6.81 16.16 10.33
C THR A 252 -7.78 15.00 10.60
N HIS A 253 -7.39 13.77 10.26
CA HIS A 253 -8.26 12.62 10.49
C HIS A 253 -8.37 12.34 11.98
N ARG A 254 -9.59 12.07 12.44
CA ARG A 254 -9.89 11.79 13.84
C ARG A 254 -10.58 10.46 14.02
N ILE A 255 -10.47 9.89 15.20
CA ILE A 255 -11.27 8.73 15.59
C ILE A 255 -12.54 9.16 16.34
N GLU A 256 -13.63 8.45 16.07
CA GLU A 256 -14.94 8.65 16.71
C GLU A 256 -15.52 7.30 17.13
N LEU A 257 -16.20 7.28 18.27
CA LEU A 257 -16.87 6.08 18.77
C LEU A 257 -18.16 5.86 17.99
N VAL A 258 -18.25 4.71 17.30
CA VAL A 258 -19.36 4.29 16.45
C VAL A 258 -20.27 3.28 17.17
N SER A 259 -19.96 2.88 18.41
CA SER A 259 -20.82 1.94 19.15
C SER A 259 -22.25 2.47 19.22
N ASP A 260 -23.19 1.58 18.91
CA ASP A 260 -24.60 1.82 18.57
C ASP A 260 -25.27 2.89 19.43
N LYS A 261 -25.20 4.15 18.98
CA LYS A 261 -26.07 5.23 19.43
C LYS A 261 -27.35 5.18 18.61
N GLY A 262 -28.18 4.17 18.87
CA GLY A 262 -29.61 4.18 18.55
C GLY A 262 -30.02 3.56 17.21
N GLY A 263 -30.04 2.23 17.14
CA GLY A 263 -31.00 1.49 16.32
C GLY A 263 -32.44 1.74 16.79
N GLY A 264 -33.04 2.85 16.37
CA GLY A 264 -34.49 3.03 16.42
C GLY A 264 -35.17 2.11 15.40
N GLY A 265 -35.87 1.08 15.88
CA GLY A 265 -36.91 0.38 15.14
C GLY A 265 -36.53 -0.99 14.54
N HIS A 266 -36.42 -2.02 15.38
CA HIS A 266 -37.27 -3.21 15.28
C HIS A 266 -36.98 -4.14 16.47
N GLU A 267 -37.96 -4.25 17.38
CA GLU A 267 -37.96 -5.23 18.45
C GLU A 267 -38.04 -6.64 17.83
N SER A 268 -36.99 -7.43 18.03
CA SER A 268 -37.09 -8.89 18.05
C SER A 268 -36.22 -9.38 19.19
N GLY A 269 -36.89 -9.84 20.25
CA GLY A 269 -36.27 -10.26 21.50
C GLY A 269 -35.35 -11.46 21.31
N GLY A 270 -34.14 -11.34 21.85
CA GLY A 270 -33.15 -12.41 21.89
C GLY A 270 -32.06 -12.12 22.93
N ARG A 271 -32.31 -12.60 24.16
CA ARG A 271 -31.39 -12.90 25.28
C ARG A 271 -30.10 -12.06 25.39
N GLU A 272 -30.09 -11.23 26.43
CA GLU A 272 -28.91 -10.59 26.99
C GLU A 272 -27.88 -11.64 27.45
N ASP A 273 -26.78 -11.75 26.71
CA ASP A 273 -25.53 -12.34 27.19
C ASP A 273 -24.57 -11.21 27.55
N GLY A 274 -24.07 -11.22 28.79
CA GLY A 274 -23.31 -10.14 29.43
C GLY A 274 -21.87 -9.94 28.90
N GLY A 275 -21.69 -9.85 27.59
CA GLY A 275 -20.44 -9.40 26.97
C GLY A 275 -20.35 -7.87 26.97
N ARG A 276 -19.24 -7.30 27.44
CA ARG A 276 -18.89 -5.88 27.23
C ARG A 276 -19.12 -5.55 25.76
N LYS A 277 -20.05 -4.65 25.42
CA LYS A 277 -20.22 -4.14 24.06
C LYS A 277 -18.87 -3.61 23.60
N GLU A 278 -18.24 -4.28 22.63
CA GLU A 278 -16.96 -3.84 22.09
C GLU A 278 -17.13 -2.43 21.50
N GLU A 279 -16.37 -1.48 22.03
CA GLU A 279 -16.34 -0.11 21.55
C GLU A 279 -15.77 -0.09 20.14
N LYS A 280 -16.63 0.11 19.15
CA LYS A 280 -16.21 0.18 17.75
C LYS A 280 -15.78 1.60 17.41
N TRP A 281 -14.49 1.78 17.14
CA TRP A 281 -13.93 3.07 16.72
C TRP A 281 -13.86 3.17 15.20
N GLY A 282 -14.35 4.28 14.64
CA GLY A 282 -14.27 4.61 13.23
C GLY A 282 -13.37 5.81 12.97
N VAL A 283 -12.94 5.96 11.71
CA VAL A 283 -12.10 7.07 11.26
C VAL A 283 -12.97 8.08 10.52
N ARG A 284 -13.01 9.32 11.04
CA ARG A 284 -13.64 10.47 10.41
C ARG A 284 -12.67 11.09 9.41
N LEU A 285 -13.13 11.28 8.17
CA LEU A 285 -12.36 11.94 7.13
C LEU A 285 -12.05 13.40 7.48
N ALA A 286 -10.91 13.89 7.00
CA ALA A 286 -10.42 15.22 7.31
C ALA A 286 -10.90 16.27 6.31
N LEU A 287 -11.07 17.51 6.77
CA LEU A 287 -11.36 18.65 5.90
C LEU A 287 -10.22 18.91 4.91
N SER A 288 -8.97 18.66 5.30
CA SER A 288 -7.78 18.89 4.46
C SER A 288 -7.71 18.04 3.19
N ASP A 289 -8.48 16.95 3.10
CA ASP A 289 -8.52 16.10 1.90
C ASP A 289 -9.38 16.67 0.78
N VAL A 290 -10.23 17.65 1.09
CA VAL A 290 -11.11 18.25 0.09
C VAL A 290 -10.27 18.98 -0.96
N HIS A 291 -10.37 18.55 -2.21
CA HIS A 291 -9.58 19.14 -3.28
C HIS A 291 -9.72 20.66 -3.33
N GLY A 292 -8.57 21.35 -3.23
CA GLY A 292 -8.46 22.81 -3.33
C GLY A 292 -8.84 23.58 -2.07
N ILE A 293 -9.03 22.92 -0.92
CA ILE A 293 -9.11 23.60 0.37
C ILE A 293 -7.76 24.18 0.77
N SER A 294 -7.74 25.42 1.25
CA SER A 294 -6.54 26.00 1.87
C SER A 294 -6.48 25.67 3.37
N GLU A 295 -5.28 25.65 3.95
CA GLU A 295 -5.10 25.47 5.41
C GLU A 295 -5.90 26.50 6.21
N ALA A 296 -5.94 27.74 5.74
CA ALA A 296 -6.72 28.81 6.35
C ALA A 296 -8.24 28.60 6.26
N GLU A 297 -8.75 28.04 5.15
CA GLU A 297 -10.17 27.67 5.04
C GLU A 297 -10.50 26.49 5.95
N ALA A 298 -9.65 25.46 5.99
CA ALA A 298 -9.87 24.29 6.84
C ALA A 298 -9.88 24.66 8.33
N ALA A 299 -8.92 25.48 8.77
CA ALA A 299 -8.85 25.97 10.16
C ALA A 299 -10.08 26.83 10.52
N ARG A 300 -10.50 27.76 9.64
CA ARG A 300 -11.72 28.55 9.88
C ARG A 300 -12.99 27.70 9.95
N ILE A 301 -13.07 26.64 9.15
CA ILE A 301 -14.18 25.71 9.20
C ILE A 301 -14.19 24.97 10.55
N GLU A 302 -13.04 24.48 11.02
CA GLU A 302 -12.95 23.79 12.31
C GLU A 302 -13.25 24.73 13.50
N GLU A 303 -12.67 25.94 13.53
CA GLU A 303 -12.88 26.93 14.59
C GLU A 303 -14.34 27.43 14.67
N GLY A 304 -15.06 27.42 13.55
CA GLY A 304 -16.45 27.84 13.48
C GLY A 304 -17.46 26.76 13.90
N GLN A 305 -17.02 25.55 14.24
CA GLN A 305 -17.92 24.48 14.66
C GLN A 305 -18.58 24.76 16.03
N PRO A 306 -19.83 24.34 16.26
CA PRO A 306 -20.79 23.81 15.28
C PRO A 306 -21.52 24.93 14.51
N TYR A 307 -21.93 24.60 13.29
CA TYR A 307 -22.81 25.39 12.43
C TYR A 307 -24.25 24.90 12.53
N SER A 308 -25.17 25.85 12.62
CA SER A 308 -26.60 25.60 12.82
C SER A 308 -27.41 25.48 11.53
N SER A 309 -26.89 26.02 10.42
CA SER A 309 -27.54 26.03 9.10
C SER A 309 -26.51 26.29 7.98
N LEU A 310 -26.91 26.10 6.72
CA LEU A 310 -26.08 26.42 5.55
C LEU A 310 -25.70 27.91 5.48
N LEU A 311 -26.60 28.80 5.89
CA LEU A 311 -26.34 30.25 5.91
C LEU A 311 -25.31 30.60 6.99
N ASP A 312 -25.45 30.02 8.18
CA ASP A 312 -24.51 30.18 9.30
C ASP A 312 -23.09 29.72 8.90
N PHE A 313 -23.00 28.56 8.24
CA PHE A 313 -21.75 28.08 7.63
C PHE A 313 -21.18 29.06 6.61
N TRP A 314 -22.00 29.56 5.68
CA TRP A 314 -21.55 30.49 4.64
C TRP A 314 -21.01 31.81 5.20
N GLU A 315 -21.66 32.36 6.23
CA GLU A 315 -21.29 33.66 6.83
C GLU A 315 -20.08 33.57 7.76
N ARG A 316 -19.99 32.52 8.59
CA ARG A 316 -18.91 32.33 9.57
C ARG A 316 -17.67 31.70 8.95
N ALA A 317 -17.81 30.60 8.21
CA ALA A 317 -16.66 29.89 7.63
C ALA A 317 -16.08 30.61 6.39
N ARG A 318 -16.94 31.35 5.67
CA ARG A 318 -16.62 32.08 4.43
C ARG A 318 -15.83 31.22 3.43
N PRO A 319 -16.36 30.05 3.04
CA PRO A 319 -15.68 29.18 2.10
C PRO A 319 -15.66 29.84 0.71
N SER A 320 -14.62 29.56 -0.08
CA SER A 320 -14.70 29.85 -1.51
C SER A 320 -15.84 29.05 -2.17
N ARG A 321 -16.45 29.60 -3.22
CA ARG A 321 -17.56 28.92 -3.93
C ARG A 321 -17.17 27.52 -4.43
N PRO A 322 -15.99 27.31 -5.07
CA PRO A 322 -15.59 25.96 -5.50
C PRO A 322 -15.45 24.99 -4.33
N LEU A 323 -14.94 25.45 -3.18
CA LEU A 323 -14.82 24.63 -1.98
C LEU A 323 -16.20 24.22 -1.44
N ALA A 324 -17.11 25.18 -1.27
CA ALA A 324 -18.46 24.88 -0.76
C ALA A 324 -19.22 23.89 -1.67
N GLN A 325 -19.09 24.04 -3.00
CA GLN A 325 -19.69 23.11 -3.95
C GLN A 325 -19.11 21.69 -3.82
N ARG A 326 -17.78 21.58 -3.66
CA ARG A 326 -17.09 20.30 -3.44
C ARG A 326 -17.51 19.66 -2.12
N LEU A 327 -17.60 20.44 -1.03
CA LEU A 327 -18.08 19.98 0.28
C LEU A 327 -19.51 19.43 0.18
N ALA A 328 -20.42 20.12 -0.51
CA ALA A 328 -21.77 19.59 -0.76
C ALA A 328 -21.74 18.29 -1.59
N GLN A 329 -20.89 18.21 -2.62
CA GLN A 329 -20.82 17.06 -3.52
C GLN A 329 -20.39 15.77 -2.79
N VAL A 330 -19.45 15.87 -1.85
CA VAL A 330 -18.92 14.74 -1.09
C VAL A 330 -19.64 14.47 0.23
N GLY A 331 -20.68 15.25 0.54
CA GLY A 331 -21.53 15.06 1.71
C GLY A 331 -21.12 15.78 2.98
N GLY A 332 -20.09 16.66 2.91
CA GLY A 332 -19.68 17.48 4.04
C GLY A 332 -20.77 18.40 4.60
N LEU A 333 -21.79 18.70 3.79
CA LEU A 333 -22.91 19.60 4.13
C LEU A 333 -24.26 18.86 4.24
N ASP A 334 -24.25 17.52 4.26
CA ASP A 334 -25.48 16.70 4.28
C ASP A 334 -26.38 17.01 5.49
N ALA A 335 -25.83 17.57 6.58
CA ALA A 335 -26.59 18.00 7.75
C ALA A 335 -27.55 19.19 7.51
N PHE A 336 -27.37 19.99 6.45
CA PHE A 336 -28.11 21.25 6.24
C PHE A 336 -29.12 21.21 5.09
N GLY A 337 -29.23 20.11 4.36
CA GLY A 337 -30.08 20.03 3.17
C GLY A 337 -30.77 18.70 3.02
N ALA A 338 -31.85 18.70 2.23
CA ALA A 338 -32.59 17.48 1.92
C ALA A 338 -31.80 16.54 1.00
N ASN A 339 -31.03 17.10 0.06
CA ASN A 339 -30.18 16.35 -0.86
C ASN A 339 -28.99 17.19 -1.34
N ARG A 340 -28.00 16.56 -1.97
CA ARG A 340 -26.75 17.22 -2.38
C ARG A 340 -26.92 18.18 -3.55
N ARG A 341 -27.89 17.93 -4.44
CA ARG A 341 -28.16 18.80 -5.61
C ARG A 341 -28.85 20.10 -5.20
N ASP A 342 -29.78 20.03 -4.26
CA ASP A 342 -30.44 21.16 -3.61
C ASP A 342 -29.42 22.01 -2.87
N LEU A 343 -28.50 21.39 -2.11
CA LEU A 343 -27.39 22.10 -1.47
C LEU A 343 -26.54 22.89 -2.47
N GLN A 344 -26.21 22.30 -3.63
CA GLN A 344 -25.45 22.99 -4.67
C GLN A 344 -26.21 24.17 -5.30
N LEU A 345 -27.52 24.05 -5.45
CA LEU A 345 -28.38 25.14 -5.90
C LEU A 345 -28.38 26.28 -4.89
N HIS A 346 -28.67 26.00 -3.62
CA HIS A 346 -28.70 27.02 -2.56
C HIS A 346 -27.34 27.72 -2.39
N LEU A 347 -26.23 26.99 -2.49
CA LEU A 347 -24.89 27.59 -2.49
C LEU A 347 -24.68 28.56 -3.67
N THR A 348 -25.25 28.25 -4.83
CA THR A 348 -25.21 29.14 -6.00
C THR A 348 -26.05 30.40 -5.78
N GLU A 349 -27.19 30.30 -5.11
CA GLU A 349 -28.04 31.43 -4.75
C GLU A 349 -27.40 32.34 -3.69
N LEU A 350 -26.85 31.76 -2.62
CA LEU A 350 -26.09 32.50 -1.58
C LEU A 350 -24.91 33.28 -2.19
N HIS A 351 -24.22 32.66 -3.15
CA HIS A 351 -23.13 33.33 -3.86
C HIS A 351 -23.59 34.48 -4.76
N ARG A 352 -24.78 34.39 -5.37
CA ARG A 352 -25.37 35.49 -6.13
C ARG A 352 -25.81 36.62 -5.21
N GLY A 353 -26.44 36.29 -4.07
CA GLY A 353 -26.91 37.26 -3.07
C GLY A 353 -25.80 38.13 -2.47
N THR A 354 -24.59 37.59 -2.33
CA THR A 354 -23.41 38.33 -1.86
C THR A 354 -22.80 39.29 -2.89
N ARG A 355 -23.14 39.15 -4.20
CA ARG A 355 -22.62 39.97 -5.31
C ARG A 355 -23.62 40.99 -5.87
N GLY A 356 -24.88 40.97 -5.43
CA GLY A 356 -25.90 41.95 -5.85
C GLY A 356 -25.61 43.37 -5.33
N PRO A 357 -26.15 44.43 -5.98
CA PRO A 357 -26.03 45.80 -5.48
C PRO A 357 -26.54 45.88 -4.04
N ARG A 358 -25.83 46.58 -3.15
CA ARG A 358 -26.13 46.72 -1.71
C ARG A 358 -27.56 47.21 -1.37
N GLY A 359 -28.34 47.65 -2.35
CA GLY A 359 -29.75 48.04 -2.24
C GLY A 359 -30.79 46.98 -2.63
N ALA A 360 -30.41 45.82 -3.16
CA ALA A 360 -31.32 44.73 -3.50
C ALA A 360 -31.48 43.69 -2.37
N ARG A 361 -31.49 44.15 -1.10
CA ARG A 361 -31.80 43.32 0.09
C ARG A 361 -33.28 42.85 0.15
N GLY A 362 -34.03 42.97 -0.95
CA GLY A 362 -35.48 42.76 -1.01
C GLY A 362 -35.95 41.60 -1.89
N ALA A 363 -35.06 40.87 -2.58
CA ALA A 363 -35.46 39.64 -3.25
C ALA A 363 -35.38 38.48 -2.24
N GLN A 364 -36.51 38.25 -1.54
CA GLN A 364 -36.81 37.11 -0.65
C GLN A 364 -35.64 36.14 -0.41
N LEU A 365 -34.74 36.50 0.50
CA LEU A 365 -34.05 35.47 1.28
C LEU A 365 -35.16 34.76 2.07
N PRO A 366 -35.26 33.41 2.07
CA PRO A 366 -36.20 32.74 2.93
C PRO A 366 -35.91 33.19 4.36
N LEU A 367 -36.83 33.99 4.91
CA LEU A 367 -36.88 34.42 6.29
C LEU A 367 -37.26 33.20 7.13
N SER A 368 -36.34 32.25 7.19
CA SER A 368 -36.43 31.10 8.06
C SER A 368 -35.00 30.72 8.38
N GLY A 369 -34.53 31.10 9.56
CA GLY A 369 -33.42 30.46 10.25
C GLY A 369 -33.77 29.02 10.65
N GLY A 370 -34.37 28.27 9.73
CA GLY A 370 -34.64 26.86 9.89
C GLY A 370 -33.34 26.07 9.76
N HIS A 371 -33.28 24.94 10.47
CA HIS A 371 -32.11 24.06 10.49
C HIS A 371 -31.75 23.46 9.12
N GLY A 372 -32.68 23.47 8.15
CA GLY A 372 -32.49 22.89 6.81
C GLY A 372 -32.93 23.82 5.70
N THR A 373 -32.27 23.70 4.55
CA THR A 373 -32.67 24.38 3.31
C THR A 373 -33.93 23.78 2.70
N ALA A 374 -34.78 24.60 2.09
CA ALA A 374 -36.07 24.16 1.53
C ALA A 374 -35.85 23.24 0.31
N PRO A 375 -36.53 22.09 0.19
CA PRO A 375 -36.33 21.19 -0.94
C PRO A 375 -36.66 21.88 -2.29
N ALA A 376 -35.75 21.82 -3.26
CA ALA A 376 -35.98 22.33 -4.61
C ALA A 376 -36.64 21.28 -5.53
N GLY A 377 -36.81 20.05 -5.04
CA GLY A 377 -37.43 18.94 -5.77
C GLY A 377 -36.50 18.24 -6.76
N LEU A 378 -35.18 18.51 -6.70
CA LEU A 378 -34.20 17.79 -7.52
C LEU A 378 -33.95 16.39 -6.95
N PRO A 379 -33.76 15.36 -7.80
CA PRO A 379 -33.33 14.06 -7.31
C PRO A 379 -31.90 14.14 -6.78
N ASP A 380 -31.62 13.42 -5.70
CA ASP A 380 -30.28 13.35 -5.13
C ASP A 380 -29.26 12.70 -6.09
N LEU A 381 -27.98 12.82 -5.78
CA LEU A 381 -26.93 12.12 -6.51
C LEU A 381 -27.12 10.61 -6.40
N GLY A 382 -27.08 9.93 -7.54
CA GLY A 382 -27.09 8.48 -7.59
C GLY A 382 -25.81 7.90 -6.99
N ASP A 383 -25.83 6.62 -6.63
CA ASP A 383 -24.71 5.96 -5.96
C ASP A 383 -23.40 6.00 -6.77
N ALA A 384 -23.46 5.91 -8.10
CA ALA A 384 -22.29 6.05 -8.98
C ALA A 384 -21.78 7.50 -9.03
N GLU A 385 -22.68 8.49 -9.04
CA GLU A 385 -22.31 9.91 -9.03
C GLU A 385 -21.65 10.32 -7.71
N ARG A 386 -22.15 9.78 -6.58
CA ARG A 386 -21.54 9.97 -5.26
C ARG A 386 -20.12 9.41 -5.21
N LEU A 387 -19.92 8.17 -5.67
CA LEU A 387 -18.59 7.56 -5.72
C LEU A 387 -17.64 8.34 -6.65
N SER A 388 -18.12 8.76 -7.82
CA SER A 388 -17.33 9.59 -8.74
C SER A 388 -16.95 10.93 -8.11
N ALA A 389 -17.83 11.54 -7.32
CA ALA A 389 -17.54 12.76 -6.58
C ALA A 389 -16.48 12.54 -5.49
N GLU A 390 -16.60 11.46 -4.71
CA GLU A 390 -15.62 11.11 -3.67
C GLU A 390 -14.23 10.88 -4.29
N LEU A 391 -14.14 10.11 -5.38
CA LEU A 391 -12.88 9.88 -6.09
C LEU A 391 -12.30 11.16 -6.71
N GLY A 392 -13.16 12.03 -7.28
CA GLY A 392 -12.72 13.26 -7.93
C GLY A 392 -12.31 14.37 -6.94
N VAL A 393 -12.99 14.47 -5.80
CA VAL A 393 -12.80 15.55 -4.82
C VAL A 393 -11.92 15.13 -3.65
N LEU A 394 -12.09 13.93 -3.11
CA LEU A 394 -11.32 13.43 -1.96
C LEU A 394 -10.14 12.56 -2.40
N GLY A 395 -10.17 12.01 -3.63
CA GLY A 395 -9.19 11.00 -4.04
C GLY A 395 -9.37 9.67 -3.29
N MET A 396 -10.56 9.42 -2.77
CA MET A 396 -10.89 8.31 -1.87
C MET A 396 -12.29 7.81 -2.16
N ASP A 397 -12.56 6.54 -1.90
CA ASP A 397 -13.85 5.89 -2.11
C ASP A 397 -14.58 5.71 -0.77
N ALA A 398 -14.91 6.82 -0.10
CA ALA A 398 -15.32 6.90 1.31
C ALA A 398 -16.58 6.06 1.65
N SER A 399 -17.58 6.09 0.78
CA SER A 399 -18.86 5.42 1.00
C SER A 399 -18.80 3.90 0.78
N ARG A 400 -18.20 3.46 -0.32
CA ARG A 400 -18.04 2.04 -0.68
C ARG A 400 -16.83 1.84 -1.57
N HIS A 401 -16.32 0.61 -1.62
CA HIS A 401 -15.22 0.27 -2.51
C HIS A 401 -15.65 0.31 -3.98
N LEU A 402 -14.78 0.85 -4.84
CA LEU A 402 -15.12 1.05 -6.26
C LEU A 402 -15.46 -0.26 -7.01
N MET A 403 -14.83 -1.37 -6.63
CA MET A 403 -15.10 -2.67 -7.25
C MET A 403 -16.46 -3.25 -6.89
N GLY A 404 -17.14 -2.69 -5.87
CA GLY A 404 -18.48 -3.11 -5.47
C GLY A 404 -19.53 -2.92 -6.58
N ASP A 405 -19.36 -1.90 -7.43
CA ASP A 405 -20.25 -1.66 -8.58
C ASP A 405 -20.14 -2.77 -9.65
N HIS A 406 -19.06 -3.56 -9.61
CA HIS A 406 -18.77 -4.64 -10.56
C HIS A 406 -18.92 -6.04 -9.95
N GLU A 407 -19.27 -6.19 -8.67
CA GLU A 407 -19.26 -7.46 -7.95
C GLU A 407 -20.09 -8.54 -8.67
N LYS A 408 -21.35 -8.24 -9.02
CA LYS A 408 -22.24 -9.17 -9.75
C LYS A 408 -21.64 -9.64 -11.08
N PHE A 409 -21.02 -8.72 -11.82
CA PHE A 409 -20.42 -9.05 -13.11
C PHE A 409 -19.19 -9.96 -12.94
N LEU A 410 -18.38 -9.69 -11.93
CA LEU A 410 -17.19 -10.49 -11.63
C LEU A 410 -17.56 -11.90 -11.13
N GLU A 411 -18.64 -12.02 -10.35
CA GLU A 411 -19.19 -13.31 -9.93
C GLU A 411 -19.69 -14.14 -11.12
N GLU A 412 -20.45 -13.53 -12.03
CA GLU A 412 -20.92 -14.18 -13.27
C GLU A 412 -19.76 -14.67 -14.15
N LEU A 413 -18.65 -13.94 -14.20
CA LEU A 413 -17.43 -14.32 -14.92
C LEU A 413 -16.57 -15.38 -14.20
N GLY A 414 -16.92 -15.75 -12.97
CA GLY A 414 -16.14 -16.70 -12.16
C GLY A 414 -14.80 -16.14 -11.68
N VAL A 415 -14.68 -14.82 -11.53
CA VAL A 415 -13.48 -14.15 -11.02
C VAL A 415 -13.28 -14.51 -9.56
N LEU A 416 -12.05 -14.88 -9.20
CA LEU A 416 -11.68 -15.14 -7.81
C LEU A 416 -11.27 -13.85 -7.11
N THR A 417 -11.89 -13.61 -5.96
CA THR A 417 -11.50 -12.53 -5.06
C THR A 417 -10.15 -12.83 -4.40
N ALA A 418 -9.42 -11.80 -3.99
CA ALA A 418 -8.16 -11.90 -3.27
C ALA A 418 -8.29 -12.78 -2.01
N ARG A 419 -9.44 -12.68 -1.31
CA ARG A 419 -9.75 -13.56 -0.17
C ARG A 419 -9.80 -15.03 -0.57
N ARG A 420 -10.54 -15.38 -1.64
CA ARG A 420 -10.67 -16.78 -2.11
C ARG A 420 -9.39 -17.28 -2.78
N LEU A 421 -8.60 -16.39 -3.36
CA LEU A 421 -7.30 -16.72 -3.93
C LEU A 421 -6.34 -17.31 -2.88
N ARG A 422 -6.47 -16.91 -1.61
CA ARG A 422 -5.70 -17.49 -0.48
C ARG A 422 -5.95 -18.98 -0.27
N GLU A 423 -7.03 -19.53 -0.80
CA GLU A 423 -7.38 -20.96 -0.75
C GLU A 423 -7.05 -21.69 -2.05
N ALA A 424 -6.71 -20.98 -3.13
CA ALA A 424 -6.45 -21.58 -4.44
C ALA A 424 -5.12 -22.37 -4.46
N GLU A 425 -5.11 -23.52 -5.12
CA GLU A 425 -3.92 -24.37 -5.23
C GLU A 425 -2.86 -23.78 -6.17
N HIS A 426 -1.61 -24.17 -5.97
CA HIS A 426 -0.52 -23.78 -6.85
C HIS A 426 -0.73 -24.37 -8.26
N GLY A 427 -0.46 -23.59 -9.30
CA GLY A 427 -0.58 -24.01 -10.69
C GLY A 427 -1.99 -23.88 -11.28
N ARG A 428 -3.00 -23.53 -10.46
CA ARG A 428 -4.36 -23.31 -10.95
C ARG A 428 -4.44 -22.05 -11.81
N VAL A 429 -5.09 -22.15 -12.97
CA VAL A 429 -5.45 -20.99 -13.81
C VAL A 429 -6.67 -20.31 -13.22
N VAL A 430 -6.60 -18.99 -13.07
CA VAL A 430 -7.61 -18.17 -12.41
C VAL A 430 -7.83 -16.87 -13.18
N LEU A 431 -9.03 -16.29 -13.00
CA LEU A 431 -9.32 -14.91 -13.33
C LEU A 431 -9.32 -14.09 -12.04
N VAL A 432 -8.61 -12.96 -12.04
CA VAL A 432 -8.57 -12.00 -10.93
C VAL A 432 -8.86 -10.61 -11.48
N ALA A 433 -9.57 -9.78 -10.73
CA ALA A 433 -9.87 -8.41 -11.12
C ALA A 433 -9.66 -7.45 -9.98
N GLY A 434 -9.36 -6.19 -10.29
CA GLY A 434 -9.23 -5.14 -9.29
C GLY A 434 -8.74 -3.83 -9.85
N ALA A 435 -8.76 -2.81 -9.00
CA ALA A 435 -8.18 -1.52 -9.29
C ALA A 435 -6.66 -1.57 -9.15
N LYS A 436 -5.95 -1.09 -10.16
CA LYS A 436 -4.49 -1.00 -10.16
C LYS A 436 -4.03 -0.05 -9.05
N VAL A 437 -3.20 -0.57 -8.15
CA VAL A 437 -2.64 0.16 -7.01
C VAL A 437 -1.22 0.60 -7.30
N ALA A 438 -0.36 -0.33 -7.71
CA ALA A 438 1.06 -0.10 -7.88
C ALA A 438 1.54 -0.84 -9.13
N THR A 439 2.45 -0.24 -9.89
CA THR A 439 3.16 -0.90 -10.98
C THR A 439 4.66 -0.63 -10.89
N GLN A 440 5.46 -1.68 -11.03
CA GLN A 440 6.92 -1.64 -10.92
C GLN A 440 7.56 -2.51 -12.02
N THR A 441 8.59 -1.98 -12.66
CA THR A 441 9.41 -2.73 -13.65
C THR A 441 10.89 -2.71 -13.25
N PRO A 442 11.28 -3.45 -12.20
CA PRO A 442 12.66 -3.48 -11.76
C PRO A 442 13.56 -4.09 -12.84
N PRO A 443 14.80 -3.59 -13.00
CA PRO A 443 15.77 -4.20 -13.89
C PRO A 443 16.20 -5.57 -13.34
N ILE A 444 16.20 -6.60 -14.17
CA ILE A 444 16.69 -7.94 -13.79
C ILE A 444 17.95 -8.31 -14.56
N ARG A 445 18.77 -9.17 -13.94
CA ARG A 445 20.09 -9.59 -14.42
C ARG A 445 20.06 -10.28 -15.78
N SER A 446 18.94 -10.91 -16.14
CA SER A 446 18.74 -11.60 -17.42
C SER A 446 18.41 -10.68 -18.59
N GLY A 447 18.23 -9.37 -18.36
CA GLY A 447 17.89 -8.39 -19.41
C GLY A 447 16.43 -8.40 -19.86
N LYS A 448 15.68 -9.49 -19.63
CA LYS A 448 14.22 -9.56 -19.85
C LYS A 448 13.50 -8.59 -18.91
N ARG A 449 12.37 -8.01 -19.29
CA ARG A 449 11.59 -7.14 -18.37
C ARG A 449 10.50 -7.95 -17.67
N VAL A 450 10.26 -7.67 -16.40
CA VAL A 450 9.11 -8.20 -15.65
C VAL A 450 8.31 -7.03 -15.12
N ILE A 451 7.00 -7.04 -15.35
CA ILE A 451 6.07 -6.05 -14.85
C ILE A 451 5.41 -6.63 -13.60
N PHE A 452 5.61 -5.99 -12.46
CA PHE A 452 4.88 -6.29 -11.24
C PHE A 452 3.74 -5.31 -11.07
N THR A 453 2.53 -5.81 -10.88
CA THR A 453 1.34 -4.99 -10.67
C THR A 453 0.56 -5.50 -9.47
N THR A 454 0.14 -4.61 -8.58
CA THR A 454 -0.75 -4.96 -7.47
C THR A 454 -2.15 -4.47 -7.78
N LEU A 455 -3.15 -5.36 -7.67
CA LEU A 455 -4.57 -5.04 -7.78
C LEU A 455 -5.25 -5.04 -6.41
N ASP A 456 -6.24 -4.17 -6.25
CA ASP A 456 -7.12 -4.08 -5.09
C ASP A 456 -8.56 -4.40 -5.52
N ASP A 457 -9.10 -5.50 -5.00
CA ASP A 457 -10.47 -5.95 -5.29
C ASP A 457 -11.45 -5.57 -4.17
N GLY A 458 -10.97 -4.90 -3.12
CA GLY A 458 -11.72 -4.58 -1.91
C GLY A 458 -11.65 -5.67 -0.83
N THR A 459 -11.53 -6.94 -1.21
CA THR A 459 -11.36 -8.07 -0.29
C THR A 459 -9.89 -8.31 0.10
N GLY A 460 -8.95 -7.78 -0.68
CA GLY A 460 -7.53 -7.84 -0.42
C GLY A 460 -6.70 -7.32 -1.59
N LEU A 461 -5.40 -7.63 -1.53
CA LEU A 461 -4.47 -7.31 -2.60
C LEU A 461 -4.12 -8.57 -3.39
N VAL A 462 -4.00 -8.42 -4.71
CA VAL A 462 -3.49 -9.46 -5.60
C VAL A 462 -2.21 -8.96 -6.25
N ASP A 463 -1.09 -9.57 -5.90
CA ASP A 463 0.21 -9.27 -6.50
C ASP A 463 0.40 -10.10 -7.78
N LEU A 464 0.58 -9.41 -8.91
CA LEU A 464 0.72 -9.96 -10.25
C LEU A 464 2.16 -9.81 -10.76
N ALA A 465 2.63 -10.79 -11.51
CA ALA A 465 3.87 -10.71 -12.27
C ALA A 465 3.62 -11.07 -13.74
N PHE A 466 4.03 -10.20 -14.66
CA PHE A 466 3.96 -10.43 -16.10
C PHE A 466 5.39 -10.53 -16.65
N PHE A 467 5.74 -11.73 -17.12
CA PHE A 467 7.02 -12.00 -17.78
C PHE A 467 6.96 -11.60 -19.25
N ASP A 468 8.13 -11.44 -19.85
CA ASP A 468 8.37 -11.01 -21.24
C ASP A 468 7.41 -11.68 -22.25
N ASP A 469 7.24 -13.00 -22.15
CA ASP A 469 6.40 -13.81 -23.05
C ASP A 469 4.91 -13.41 -23.03
N ALA A 470 4.44 -12.75 -21.96
CA ALA A 470 3.06 -12.26 -21.83
C ALA A 470 2.90 -10.79 -22.25
N HIS A 471 3.98 -10.04 -22.48
CA HIS A 471 3.92 -8.58 -22.65
C HIS A 471 3.10 -8.16 -23.87
N ALA A 472 3.18 -8.89 -24.98
CA ALA A 472 2.37 -8.63 -26.17
C ALA A 472 0.86 -8.63 -25.84
N ALA A 473 0.43 -9.54 -24.97
CA ALA A 473 -0.99 -9.72 -24.62
C ALA A 473 -1.50 -8.75 -23.55
N CYS A 474 -0.62 -8.16 -22.73
CA CYS A 474 -1.06 -7.46 -21.51
C CYS A 474 -0.39 -6.12 -21.24
N ALA A 475 0.81 -5.84 -21.77
CA ALA A 475 1.61 -4.69 -21.35
C ALA A 475 0.88 -3.36 -21.60
N HIS A 476 0.32 -3.17 -22.80
CA HIS A 476 -0.43 -1.96 -23.14
C HIS A 476 -1.59 -1.72 -22.15
N THR A 477 -2.43 -2.73 -21.92
CA THR A 477 -3.56 -2.67 -21.00
C THR A 477 -3.10 -2.40 -19.55
N VAL A 478 -2.06 -3.08 -19.09
CA VAL A 478 -1.53 -2.93 -17.72
C VAL A 478 -1.02 -1.50 -17.47
N PHE A 479 -0.41 -0.84 -18.45
CA PHE A 479 0.07 0.53 -18.28
C PHE A 479 -1.06 1.57 -18.42
N HIS A 480 -1.99 1.38 -19.35
CA HIS A 480 -2.97 2.41 -19.72
C HIS A 480 -4.36 2.26 -19.08
N SER A 481 -4.67 1.12 -18.49
CA SER A 481 -5.95 0.88 -17.81
C SER A 481 -5.80 0.88 -16.29
N TRP A 482 -6.82 1.39 -15.59
CA TRP A 482 -6.86 1.38 -14.12
C TRP A 482 -7.58 0.17 -13.56
N LEU A 483 -8.71 -0.21 -14.15
CA LEU A 483 -9.46 -1.38 -13.76
C LEU A 483 -9.04 -2.53 -14.66
N LEU A 484 -8.50 -3.58 -14.06
CA LEU A 484 -7.92 -4.70 -14.79
C LEU A 484 -8.67 -5.98 -14.46
N LEU A 485 -8.93 -6.78 -15.49
CA LEU A 485 -9.24 -8.20 -15.40
C LEU A 485 -8.01 -8.96 -15.93
N VAL A 486 -7.50 -9.91 -15.17
CA VAL A 486 -6.27 -10.63 -15.48
C VAL A 486 -6.51 -12.13 -15.43
N ARG A 487 -6.13 -12.82 -16.49
CA ARG A 487 -6.02 -14.28 -16.51
C ARG A 487 -4.59 -14.66 -16.19
N GLY A 488 -4.41 -15.57 -15.24
CA GLY A 488 -3.08 -16.00 -14.85
C GLY A 488 -3.06 -17.29 -14.04
N THR A 489 -1.85 -17.71 -13.68
CA THR A 489 -1.62 -18.95 -12.94
C THR A 489 -1.15 -18.65 -11.53
N VAL A 490 -1.76 -19.30 -10.53
CA VAL A 490 -1.43 -19.10 -9.11
C VAL A 490 -0.04 -19.64 -8.78
N GLN A 491 0.81 -18.79 -8.22
CA GLN A 491 2.14 -19.15 -7.74
C GLN A 491 2.24 -19.03 -6.21
N ARG A 492 2.67 -20.12 -5.56
CA ARG A 492 2.93 -20.17 -4.11
C ARG A 492 4.40 -20.45 -3.87
N ARG A 493 5.06 -19.61 -3.07
CA ARG A 493 6.51 -19.74 -2.77
C ARG A 493 6.80 -19.87 -1.28
N GLY A 494 5.76 -20.03 -0.45
CA GLY A 494 5.88 -20.20 0.99
C GLY A 494 4.50 -20.30 1.66
N PRO A 495 4.45 -20.36 3.00
CA PRO A 495 3.22 -20.56 3.76
C PRO A 495 2.13 -19.51 3.47
N ARG A 496 2.52 -18.24 3.36
CA ARG A 496 1.61 -17.10 3.12
C ARG A 496 2.02 -16.24 1.91
N SER A 497 2.98 -16.70 1.12
CA SER A 497 3.41 -16.04 -0.13
C SER A 497 2.56 -16.52 -1.30
N LEU A 498 1.84 -15.58 -1.92
CA LEU A 498 0.89 -15.81 -2.99
C LEU A 498 1.03 -14.72 -4.04
N SER A 499 1.22 -15.12 -5.29
CA SER A 499 1.18 -14.24 -6.45
C SER A 499 0.51 -14.91 -7.63
N VAL A 500 0.15 -14.15 -8.65
CA VAL A 500 -0.40 -14.66 -9.90
C VAL A 500 0.50 -14.27 -11.04
N VAL A 501 0.91 -15.26 -11.83
CA VAL A 501 1.66 -15.03 -13.06
C VAL A 501 0.65 -14.74 -14.16
N GLY A 502 0.58 -13.47 -14.59
CA GLY A 502 -0.39 -13.02 -15.57
C GLY A 502 -0.03 -13.47 -16.98
N ALA A 503 -1.01 -14.01 -17.70
CA ALA A 503 -0.90 -14.45 -19.08
C ALA A 503 -1.62 -13.51 -20.06
N ALA A 504 -2.70 -12.86 -19.62
CA ALA A 504 -3.44 -11.87 -20.40
C ALA A 504 -4.13 -10.86 -19.46
N ALA A 505 -4.33 -9.62 -19.94
CA ALA A 505 -5.01 -8.57 -19.19
C ALA A 505 -5.95 -7.75 -20.09
N TRP A 506 -7.14 -7.48 -19.58
CA TRP A 506 -8.19 -6.68 -20.23
C TRP A 506 -8.59 -5.49 -19.36
N ASN A 507 -9.01 -4.41 -20.01
CA ASN A 507 -9.60 -3.26 -19.33
C ASN A 507 -11.02 -3.62 -18.90
N LEU A 508 -11.28 -3.61 -17.59
CA LEU A 508 -12.59 -3.99 -17.07
C LEU A 508 -13.68 -3.00 -17.51
N ALA A 509 -13.36 -1.72 -17.68
CA ALA A 509 -14.33 -0.72 -18.13
C ALA A 509 -14.86 -1.05 -19.54
N ASP A 510 -13.97 -1.49 -20.44
CA ASP A 510 -14.35 -1.88 -21.81
C ASP A 510 -15.21 -3.15 -21.79
N LEU A 511 -14.88 -4.12 -20.93
CA LEU A 511 -15.67 -5.36 -20.80
C LEU A 511 -17.08 -5.10 -20.25
N VAL A 512 -17.25 -4.12 -19.36
CA VAL A 512 -18.57 -3.70 -18.86
C VAL A 512 -19.40 -3.09 -20.00
N GLU A 513 -18.79 -2.32 -20.89
CA GLU A 513 -19.48 -1.77 -22.06
C GLU A 513 -19.86 -2.87 -23.07
N VAL A 514 -18.96 -3.83 -23.32
CA VAL A 514 -19.26 -5.00 -24.16
C VAL A 514 -20.42 -5.81 -23.58
N ARG A 515 -20.44 -6.03 -22.26
CA ARG A 515 -21.56 -6.69 -21.58
C ARG A 515 -22.87 -5.93 -21.78
N ARG A 516 -22.85 -4.60 -21.71
CA ARG A 516 -24.04 -3.76 -21.90
C ARG A 516 -24.63 -3.90 -23.29
N GLN A 517 -23.79 -4.08 -24.31
CA GLN A 517 -24.21 -4.16 -25.71
C GLN A 517 -24.57 -5.58 -26.16
N GLY A 518 -23.80 -6.59 -25.72
CA GLY A 518 -23.87 -7.95 -26.24
C GLY A 518 -24.00 -9.06 -25.19
N GLY A 519 -24.18 -8.72 -23.91
CA GLY A 519 -24.32 -9.68 -22.82
C GLY A 519 -23.02 -10.43 -22.47
N LEU A 520 -23.15 -11.52 -21.71
CA LEU A 520 -22.01 -12.32 -21.25
C LEU A 520 -21.32 -13.09 -22.38
N ASP A 521 -22.06 -13.52 -23.40
CA ASP A 521 -21.49 -14.28 -24.53
C ASP A 521 -20.49 -13.43 -25.32
N ALA A 522 -20.79 -12.14 -25.52
CA ALA A 522 -19.87 -11.19 -26.14
C ALA A 522 -18.59 -10.99 -25.32
N VAL A 523 -18.72 -10.96 -23.98
CA VAL A 523 -17.55 -10.91 -23.09
C VAL A 523 -16.74 -12.19 -23.18
N ALA A 524 -17.38 -13.36 -23.17
CA ALA A 524 -16.70 -14.64 -23.30
C ALA A 524 -15.93 -14.76 -24.63
N LEU A 525 -16.53 -14.31 -25.73
CA LEU A 525 -15.85 -14.22 -27.03
C LEU A 525 -14.62 -13.31 -26.96
N ARG A 526 -14.75 -12.13 -26.35
CA ARG A 526 -13.63 -11.19 -26.18
C ARG A 526 -12.51 -11.74 -25.29
N LEU A 527 -12.82 -12.58 -24.31
CA LEU A 527 -11.83 -13.25 -23.46
C LEU A 527 -11.19 -14.49 -24.14
N ALA A 528 -11.90 -15.09 -25.11
CA ALA A 528 -11.43 -16.22 -25.89
C ALA A 528 -10.58 -15.80 -27.11
N GLU A 529 -10.71 -14.56 -27.56
CA GLU A 529 -9.87 -14.01 -28.62
C GLU A 529 -8.39 -14.16 -28.24
N PRO A 530 -7.57 -14.73 -29.14
CA PRO A 530 -6.13 -14.73 -28.93
C PRO A 530 -5.66 -13.28 -28.84
N PRO A 531 -4.66 -12.98 -27.99
CA PRO A 531 -4.06 -11.66 -27.99
C PRO A 531 -3.60 -11.35 -29.41
N GLU A 532 -3.88 -10.14 -29.91
CA GLU A 532 -3.37 -9.70 -31.21
C GLU A 532 -1.86 -9.98 -31.22
N GLN A 533 -1.44 -10.92 -32.08
CA GLN A 533 -0.03 -11.15 -32.31
C GLN A 533 0.53 -9.85 -32.86
N PRO A 534 1.69 -9.36 -32.35
CA PRO A 534 2.40 -8.33 -33.08
C PRO A 534 2.65 -8.81 -34.52
N PRO A 535 2.74 -7.90 -35.50
CA PRO A 535 3.06 -8.29 -36.87
C PRO A 535 4.29 -9.21 -36.85
N SER A 536 4.23 -10.29 -37.65
CA SER A 536 5.28 -11.31 -37.77
C SER A 536 6.67 -10.68 -37.92
N ASP A 537 7.70 -11.35 -37.40
CA ASP A 537 9.13 -10.96 -37.34
C ASP A 537 9.75 -10.36 -38.63
N GLU A 538 9.06 -10.40 -39.77
CA GLU A 538 9.49 -9.73 -41.02
C GLU A 538 8.97 -8.28 -41.16
N ASP A 539 7.98 -7.85 -40.37
CA ASP A 539 7.31 -6.54 -40.46
C ASP A 539 7.12 -5.84 -39.10
N ASP A 540 7.85 -6.24 -38.05
CA ASP A 540 7.82 -5.57 -36.74
C ASP A 540 8.83 -4.39 -36.70
N PRO A 541 8.41 -3.12 -36.68
CA PRO A 541 9.33 -1.99 -36.50
C PRO A 541 9.81 -1.84 -35.04
N VAL A 542 9.40 -2.75 -34.14
CA VAL A 542 9.60 -2.69 -32.69
C VAL A 542 10.75 -3.58 -32.22
N ASP A 543 11.22 -4.55 -33.02
CA ASP A 543 12.45 -5.27 -32.68
C ASP A 543 13.66 -4.33 -32.76
N GLY A 544 14.20 -3.98 -31.59
CA GLY A 544 15.38 -3.14 -31.45
C GLY A 544 15.16 -1.63 -31.26
N ARG A 545 13.92 -1.11 -31.23
CA ARG A 545 13.67 0.34 -31.04
C ARG A 545 13.81 0.80 -29.59
N ARG A 546 15.02 0.73 -29.04
CA ARG A 546 15.34 1.34 -27.74
C ARG A 546 15.35 2.87 -27.86
N ILE A 547 14.44 3.55 -27.17
CA ILE A 547 14.42 5.02 -27.11
C ILE A 547 15.60 5.45 -26.24
N ARG A 548 16.65 5.99 -26.87
CA ARG A 548 17.79 6.56 -26.14
C ARG A 548 17.40 7.93 -25.60
N MET A 549 17.33 8.04 -24.28
CA MET A 549 17.17 9.32 -23.60
C MET A 549 18.44 10.16 -23.72
N ALA A 550 18.31 11.48 -23.66
CA ALA A 550 19.45 12.41 -23.62
C ALA A 550 20.42 12.15 -22.44
N THR A 551 19.98 11.41 -21.42
CA THR A 551 20.76 10.95 -20.26
C THR A 551 21.57 9.68 -20.52
N GLY A 552 21.49 9.08 -21.71
CA GLY A 552 22.21 7.85 -22.10
C GLY A 552 21.50 6.54 -21.76
N TYR A 553 20.31 6.59 -21.16
CA TYR A 553 19.50 5.40 -20.85
C TYR A 553 18.65 4.95 -22.05
N GLU A 554 18.49 3.64 -22.22
CA GLU A 554 17.68 3.01 -23.27
C GLU A 554 16.30 2.60 -22.73
N MET A 555 15.22 3.13 -23.31
CA MET A 555 13.83 2.87 -22.93
C MET A 555 13.16 1.92 -23.94
N HIS A 556 12.30 1.03 -23.48
CA HIS A 556 11.54 0.13 -24.36
C HIS A 556 10.44 0.90 -25.12
N PRO A 557 10.10 0.54 -26.37
CA PRO A 557 9.11 1.25 -27.21
C PRO A 557 7.73 1.43 -26.55
N TRP A 558 7.27 0.44 -25.76
CA TRP A 558 6.03 0.51 -24.98
C TRP A 558 6.01 1.55 -23.87
N ALA A 559 7.12 2.26 -23.65
CA ALA A 559 7.22 3.29 -22.63
C ALA A 559 6.77 4.67 -23.07
N ASP A 560 6.63 4.90 -24.36
CA ASP A 560 6.32 6.22 -24.91
C ASP A 560 5.36 6.15 -26.10
N LEU A 561 4.20 5.51 -25.90
CA LEU A 561 3.12 5.55 -26.88
C LEU A 561 1.80 5.84 -26.17
N ARG A 562 1.56 7.12 -25.84
CA ARG A 562 0.18 7.61 -25.75
C ARG A 562 -0.36 7.69 -27.18
N PRO A 563 -1.47 7.03 -27.52
CA PRO A 563 -2.09 7.21 -28.83
C PRO A 563 -2.49 8.67 -29.04
N ALA A 564 -2.44 9.14 -30.29
CA ALA A 564 -3.02 10.43 -30.65
C ALA A 564 -4.55 10.30 -30.74
N GLY A 565 -5.28 11.12 -29.97
CA GLY A 565 -6.75 11.12 -29.92
C GLY A 565 -7.27 10.93 -28.49
N ASP A 566 -8.33 11.66 -28.15
CA ASP A 566 -8.88 11.92 -26.81
C ASP A 566 -8.49 10.92 -25.72
N GLY A 567 -7.57 11.35 -24.85
CA GLY A 567 -7.28 10.66 -23.62
C GLY A 567 -8.57 10.53 -22.82
N GLN A 568 -9.14 9.33 -22.75
CA GLN A 568 -9.98 8.95 -21.63
C GLN A 568 -9.22 9.40 -20.39
N SER A 569 -9.79 10.32 -19.62
CA SER A 569 -9.11 10.89 -18.47
C SER A 569 -8.79 9.76 -17.49
N GLY A 570 -7.58 9.23 -17.59
CA GLY A 570 -7.10 8.22 -16.68
C GLY A 570 -7.28 8.74 -15.25
N PRO A 571 -7.61 7.87 -14.29
CA PRO A 571 -7.85 8.29 -12.92
C PRO A 571 -6.63 9.06 -12.40
N PRO A 572 -6.84 10.16 -11.66
CA PRO A 572 -5.76 11.04 -11.22
C PRO A 572 -4.64 10.23 -10.53
N ARG A 573 -3.38 10.61 -10.76
CA ARG A 573 -2.17 9.96 -10.19
C ARG A 573 -2.20 9.80 -8.67
N LYS A 574 -3.10 10.48 -7.95
CA LYS A 574 -3.31 10.28 -6.52
C LYS A 574 -3.98 8.94 -6.16
N LEU A 575 -4.55 8.22 -7.14
CA LEU A 575 -5.31 6.99 -6.94
C LEU A 575 -4.48 5.71 -7.11
N TRP A 576 -3.22 5.82 -7.54
CA TRP A 576 -2.30 4.71 -7.78
C TRP A 576 -0.84 5.18 -7.82
N HIS A 577 0.10 4.30 -7.48
CA HIS A 577 1.54 4.58 -7.40
C HIS A 577 2.31 3.95 -8.56
N GLN A 578 3.38 4.61 -8.98
CA GLN A 578 4.31 4.12 -9.98
C GLN A 578 5.74 4.37 -9.50
N SER A 579 6.59 3.34 -9.57
CA SER A 579 7.99 3.49 -9.18
C SER A 579 8.76 4.37 -10.18
N PRO A 580 9.71 5.23 -9.71
CA PRO A 580 10.60 5.97 -10.58
C PRO A 580 11.33 5.04 -11.56
N GLY A 581 11.29 5.36 -12.86
CA GLY A 581 11.90 4.52 -13.91
C GLY A 581 10.97 3.44 -14.51
N SER A 582 9.75 3.28 -13.99
CA SER A 582 8.71 2.55 -14.71
C SER A 582 8.16 3.44 -15.81
N ALA A 583 8.24 2.94 -17.03
CA ALA A 583 7.56 3.48 -18.20
C ALA A 583 6.04 3.62 -17.95
N GLY A 584 5.45 4.82 -18.12
CA GLY A 584 4.01 5.09 -18.03
C GLY A 584 3.61 6.41 -17.37
#